data_AF-A0A836Q023-F1
#
_entry.id   AF-A0A836Q023-F1
#
_cell.length_a   1.000
_cell.length_b   1.000
_cell.length_c   1.000
_cell.angle_alpha   90.00
_cell.angle_beta   90.00
_cell.angle_gamma   90.00
#
_symmetry.space_group_name_H-M   'P 1'
#
loop_
_entity.id
_entity.type
_entity.pdbx_description
1 polymer ?
#
loop_
_entity_poly.entity_id
_entity_poly.type
_entity_poly.pdbx_seq_one_letter_code
_entity_poly.pdbx_strand_id
1 'polypeptide(L)'
;MNAKRILAALNEDFSDENVATAIDWLKTQNPTSKNTDKVLSKIFAHPRVQNDLEWLSQWAATNSWVFIFENFRDSNRVTLRQFEWAFKLLVANPGNPAAGSLWIDFLTNFRYEGMIENAGIWLRQCKIHDYEAQMVLSSLLGITQDKETIALAKKSLELRFNLFLLCALIEYTSDRAAISIAKEKLVSNIQIWEKQMIVEAMVNADLELNKESIYAFLNDELNRKRAFDVLHQIGIKSSNSLSFVCDWAEEHFSSRFAKEFYKKTRMFFVNDDAADKLWIWLKSRKITEIRFEIFIRLFETSWCALPNESRVLVQEWLESHPKHRLRSRVIKAYERVELKTRITTSEAKPTRVAISGHSTGATLSAQTAKFIGIEHMDFDDEWLQIARYWLDSAPKRHGATIVATEIYQITKKAEDLNRMKAALEGADAISIAVSIAEIRDFGDPDLIAMALGVIKTKRLFRNWRPDYCEIGKVVLALIQKLPDNKEVKIAANEWTKIPPTRSGKQVHTDICKLLN
;
A
#
# COMPACT_ATOMS: atom_id res chain seq x y z
N MET A 1 -24.00 38.60 18.32
CA MET A 1 -24.13 37.19 18.76
C MET A 1 -22.71 36.61 18.89
N ASN A 2 -22.43 35.72 19.84
CA ASN A 2 -21.09 35.09 19.96
C ASN A 2 -21.11 33.65 19.40
N ALA A 3 -19.93 33.12 19.06
CA ALA A 3 -19.81 31.80 18.41
C ALA A 3 -20.47 30.65 19.19
N LYS A 4 -20.47 30.71 20.54
CA LYS A 4 -21.13 29.70 21.38
C LYS A 4 -22.64 29.66 21.13
N ARG A 5 -23.29 30.82 20.99
CA ARG A 5 -24.72 30.89 20.69
C ARG A 5 -25.05 30.41 19.28
N ILE A 6 -24.21 30.74 18.28
CA ILE A 6 -24.37 30.24 16.90
C ILE A 6 -24.25 28.71 16.88
N LEU A 7 -23.23 28.15 17.52
CA LEU A 7 -23.03 26.70 17.57
C LEU A 7 -24.14 25.97 18.32
N ALA A 8 -24.66 26.56 19.41
CA ALA A 8 -25.81 26.03 20.13
C ALA A 8 -27.06 25.98 19.24
N ALA A 9 -27.40 27.09 18.56
CA ALA A 9 -28.52 27.14 17.63
C ALA A 9 -28.39 26.09 16.51
N LEU A 10 -27.21 25.98 15.88
CA LEU A 10 -26.94 24.96 14.86
C LEU A 10 -26.95 23.51 15.40
N ASN A 11 -26.72 23.30 16.70
CA ASN A 11 -26.79 21.97 17.34
C ASN A 11 -28.23 21.58 17.67
N GLU A 12 -29.05 22.55 18.07
CA GLU A 12 -30.46 22.36 18.38
C GLU A 12 -31.30 22.19 17.12
N ASP A 13 -31.07 23.03 16.11
CA ASP A 13 -31.78 23.03 14.85
C ASP A 13 -30.86 23.43 13.68
N PHE A 14 -30.56 22.48 12.79
CA PHE A 14 -29.71 22.70 11.63
C PHE A 14 -30.53 23.14 10.40
N SER A 15 -31.32 24.20 10.57
CA SER A 15 -32.21 24.77 9.55
C SER A 15 -31.54 25.85 8.70
N ASP A 16 -32.16 26.13 7.55
CA ASP A 16 -31.78 27.17 6.60
C ASP A 16 -31.62 28.57 7.24
N GLU A 17 -32.48 28.92 8.20
CA GLU A 17 -32.45 30.20 8.91
C GLU A 17 -31.26 30.29 9.88
N ASN A 18 -30.99 29.21 10.62
CA ASN A 18 -29.83 29.16 11.52
C ASN A 18 -28.52 29.16 10.73
N VAL A 19 -28.47 28.52 9.56
CA VAL A 19 -27.32 28.57 8.66
C VAL A 19 -27.14 29.98 8.08
N ALA A 20 -28.21 30.66 7.66
CA ALA A 20 -28.12 32.04 7.19
C ALA A 20 -27.58 32.98 8.28
N THR A 21 -28.08 32.83 9.51
CA THR A 21 -27.58 33.58 10.69
C THR A 21 -26.10 33.31 10.94
N ALA A 22 -25.65 32.06 10.77
CA ALA A 22 -24.25 31.69 10.88
C ALA A 22 -23.38 32.33 9.78
N ILE A 23 -23.86 32.36 8.54
CA ILE A 23 -23.18 33.03 7.41
C ILE A 23 -23.03 34.53 7.68
N ASP A 24 -24.12 35.21 8.05
CA ASP A 24 -24.10 36.65 8.34
C ASP A 24 -23.18 36.96 9.51
N TRP A 25 -23.17 36.10 10.53
CA TRP A 25 -22.21 36.21 11.61
C TRP A 25 -20.78 36.06 11.08
N LEU A 26 -20.44 35.00 10.33
CA LEU A 26 -19.10 34.77 9.78
C LEU A 26 -18.61 35.93 8.90
N LYS A 27 -19.47 36.52 8.06
CA LYS A 27 -19.14 37.69 7.21
C LYS A 27 -18.60 38.89 8.01
N THR A 28 -18.89 38.97 9.32
CA THR A 28 -18.41 40.06 10.21
C THR A 28 -17.15 39.70 11.02
N GLN A 29 -16.62 38.48 10.89
CA GLN A 29 -15.53 37.97 11.74
C GLN A 29 -14.18 37.88 11.02
N ASN A 30 -13.11 37.80 11.81
CA ASN A 30 -11.77 37.46 11.33
C ASN A 30 -11.59 35.93 11.22
N PRO A 31 -11.02 35.41 10.11
CA PRO A 31 -10.90 33.97 9.83
C PRO A 31 -10.02 33.19 10.80
N THR A 32 -9.16 33.86 11.58
CA THR A 32 -8.09 33.22 12.36
C THR A 32 -8.54 32.65 13.71
N SER A 33 -9.80 32.83 14.12
CA SER A 33 -10.25 32.33 15.42
C SER A 33 -10.67 30.84 15.37
N LYS A 34 -10.30 30.07 16.39
CA LYS A 34 -10.76 28.66 16.54
C LYS A 34 -12.30 28.53 16.55
N ASN A 35 -12.99 29.60 16.93
CA ASN A 35 -14.45 29.62 17.01
C ASN A 35 -15.10 29.86 15.65
N THR A 36 -14.53 30.74 14.81
CA THR A 36 -14.99 30.96 13.43
C THR A 36 -14.80 29.71 12.59
N ASP A 37 -13.65 29.04 12.74
CA ASP A 37 -13.34 27.79 12.05
C ASP A 37 -14.33 26.66 12.40
N LYS A 38 -14.69 26.52 13.69
CA LYS A 38 -15.71 25.55 14.12
C LYS A 38 -17.09 25.81 13.53
N VAL A 39 -17.50 27.07 13.45
CA VAL A 39 -18.80 27.44 12.87
C VAL A 39 -18.77 27.17 11.38
N LEU A 40 -17.72 27.60 10.67
CA LEU A 40 -17.56 27.36 9.23
C LEU A 40 -17.58 25.86 8.92
N SER A 41 -16.76 25.07 9.61
CA SER A 41 -16.68 23.61 9.44
C SER A 41 -18.02 22.91 9.60
N LYS A 42 -18.90 23.46 10.45
CA LYS A 42 -20.22 22.89 10.67
C LYS A 42 -21.19 23.18 9.52
N ILE A 43 -21.09 24.36 8.90
CA ILE A 43 -22.00 24.78 7.82
C ILE A 43 -21.42 24.61 6.42
N PHE A 44 -20.14 24.27 6.28
CA PHE A 44 -19.42 24.31 4.99
C PHE A 44 -20.07 23.43 3.92
N ALA A 45 -20.56 22.25 4.30
CA ALA A 45 -21.24 21.32 3.38
C ALA A 45 -22.71 21.70 3.09
N HIS A 46 -23.23 22.79 3.66
CA HIS A 46 -24.64 23.16 3.50
C HIS A 46 -24.90 23.81 2.13
N PRO A 47 -26.02 23.50 1.43
CA PRO A 47 -26.33 24.04 0.10
C PRO A 47 -26.28 25.57 -0.01
N ARG A 48 -26.68 26.28 1.05
CA ARG A 48 -26.59 27.76 1.10
C ARG A 48 -25.16 28.28 0.98
N VAL A 49 -24.21 27.62 1.63
CA VAL A 49 -22.78 27.97 1.52
C VAL A 49 -22.28 27.63 0.13
N GLN A 50 -22.66 26.47 -0.42
CA GLN A 50 -22.31 26.07 -1.78
C GLN A 50 -22.81 27.05 -2.84
N ASN A 51 -23.96 27.70 -2.60
CA ASN A 51 -24.57 28.66 -3.50
C ASN A 51 -23.97 30.07 -3.43
N ASP A 52 -23.38 30.46 -2.30
CA ASP A 52 -22.73 31.75 -2.07
C ASP A 52 -21.39 31.54 -1.33
N LEU A 53 -20.33 31.25 -2.09
CA LEU A 53 -18.96 31.07 -1.58
C LEU A 53 -18.12 32.35 -1.63
N GLU A 54 -18.52 33.35 -2.42
CA GLU A 54 -17.65 34.49 -2.72
C GLU A 54 -17.31 35.36 -1.52
N TRP A 55 -18.18 35.39 -0.52
CA TRP A 55 -17.88 36.10 0.72
C TRP A 55 -16.70 35.49 1.48
N LEU A 56 -16.41 34.19 1.32
CA LEU A 56 -15.21 33.55 1.88
C LEU A 56 -13.94 33.99 1.15
N SER A 57 -14.02 34.47 -0.08
CA SER A 57 -12.87 34.97 -0.84
C SER A 57 -12.20 36.15 -0.13
N GLN A 58 -12.96 36.93 0.66
CA GLN A 58 -12.43 38.02 1.49
C GLN A 58 -11.49 37.51 2.60
N TRP A 59 -11.74 36.30 3.12
CA TRP A 59 -10.89 35.69 4.14
C TRP A 59 -9.55 35.24 3.57
N ALA A 60 -9.48 34.97 2.26
CA ALA A 60 -8.26 34.60 1.56
C ALA A 60 -7.24 35.75 1.45
N ALA A 61 -7.68 37.00 1.61
CA ALA A 61 -6.77 38.14 1.73
C ALA A 61 -5.94 38.10 3.03
N THR A 62 -6.30 37.24 3.99
CA THR A 62 -5.49 37.00 5.19
C THR A 62 -4.42 35.94 4.90
N ASN A 63 -3.26 36.04 5.55
CA ASN A 63 -2.16 35.06 5.38
C ASN A 63 -2.48 33.65 5.94
N SER A 64 -3.68 33.40 6.48
CA SER A 64 -4.04 32.14 7.15
C SER A 64 -5.15 31.41 6.39
N TRP A 65 -4.75 30.54 5.48
CA TRP A 65 -5.68 29.71 4.67
C TRP A 65 -6.01 28.37 5.33
N VAL A 66 -5.75 28.23 6.63
CA VAL A 66 -6.02 27.02 7.42
C VAL A 66 -7.47 26.56 7.29
N PHE A 67 -8.41 27.49 7.20
CA PHE A 67 -9.81 27.17 7.02
C PHE A 67 -10.08 26.43 5.69
N ILE A 68 -9.34 26.73 4.61
CA ILE A 68 -9.48 25.98 3.34
C ILE A 68 -8.94 24.57 3.53
N PHE A 69 -7.76 24.40 4.15
CA PHE A 69 -7.19 23.08 4.41
C PHE A 69 -8.12 22.18 5.22
N GLU A 70 -8.62 22.66 6.35
CA GLU A 70 -9.42 21.84 7.27
C GLU A 70 -10.78 21.46 6.67
N ASN A 71 -11.36 22.34 5.84
CA ASN A 71 -12.67 22.10 5.24
C ASN A 71 -12.65 21.21 3.99
N PHE A 72 -11.50 21.12 3.31
CA PHE A 72 -11.36 20.29 2.10
C PHE A 72 -10.72 18.92 2.32
N ARG A 73 -10.28 18.62 3.56
CA ARG A 73 -9.67 17.32 3.91
C ARG A 73 -10.63 16.13 3.87
N ASP A 74 -11.94 16.35 4.08
CA ASP A 74 -12.96 15.30 3.98
C ASP A 74 -13.66 15.40 2.61
N SER A 75 -13.07 14.74 1.61
CA SER A 75 -13.51 14.74 0.21
C SER A 75 -14.99 14.39 0.02
N ASN A 76 -15.56 13.59 0.92
CA ASN A 76 -16.95 13.14 0.85
C ASN A 76 -17.97 14.25 1.18
N ARG A 77 -17.51 15.41 1.65
CA ARG A 77 -18.38 16.54 2.06
C ARG A 77 -18.28 17.76 1.14
N VAL A 78 -17.40 17.72 0.15
CA VAL A 78 -17.08 18.87 -0.71
C VAL A 78 -17.68 18.66 -2.10
N THR A 79 -18.44 19.66 -2.56
CA THR A 79 -19.04 19.64 -3.91
C THR A 79 -18.06 20.14 -4.97
N LEU A 80 -18.32 19.79 -6.23
CA LEU A 80 -17.55 20.29 -7.37
C LEU A 80 -17.47 21.83 -7.39
N ARG A 81 -18.58 22.51 -7.09
CA ARG A 81 -18.63 23.99 -7.05
C ARG A 81 -17.69 24.59 -6.01
N GLN A 82 -17.50 23.89 -4.88
CA GLN A 82 -16.54 24.31 -3.85
C GLN A 82 -15.10 24.11 -4.31
N PHE A 83 -14.80 23.03 -5.03
CA PHE A 83 -13.50 22.85 -5.68
C PHE A 83 -13.22 23.94 -6.70
N GLU A 84 -14.16 24.23 -7.60
CA GLU A 84 -14.00 25.28 -8.61
C GLU A 84 -13.78 26.66 -8.00
N TRP A 85 -14.52 26.99 -6.93
CA TRP A 85 -14.28 28.22 -6.17
C TRP A 85 -12.88 28.24 -5.56
N ALA A 86 -12.44 27.15 -4.90
CA ALA A 86 -11.10 27.06 -4.32
C ALA A 86 -10.00 27.19 -5.38
N PHE A 87 -10.16 26.59 -6.55
CA PHE A 87 -9.20 26.73 -7.66
C PHE A 87 -9.10 28.16 -8.16
N LYS A 88 -10.23 28.84 -8.37
CA LYS A 88 -10.26 30.27 -8.74
C LYS A 88 -9.55 31.12 -7.70
N LEU A 89 -9.78 30.83 -6.42
CA LEU A 89 -9.16 31.53 -5.31
C LEU A 89 -7.64 31.33 -5.28
N LEU A 90 -7.17 30.10 -5.49
CA LEU A 90 -5.75 29.77 -5.57
C LEU A 90 -5.06 30.46 -6.74
N VAL A 91 -5.66 30.41 -7.93
CA VAL A 91 -5.18 31.09 -9.13
C VAL A 91 -5.07 32.61 -8.91
N ALA A 92 -6.05 33.22 -8.26
CA ALA A 92 -6.04 34.66 -7.98
C ALA A 92 -4.95 35.10 -6.98
N ASN A 93 -4.34 34.17 -6.24
CA ASN A 93 -3.39 34.47 -5.17
C ASN A 93 -2.05 33.71 -5.33
N PRO A 94 -1.32 33.91 -6.45
CA PRO A 94 -0.14 33.11 -6.77
C PRO A 94 1.07 33.36 -5.85
N GLY A 95 1.09 34.49 -5.15
CA GLY A 95 2.14 34.83 -4.20
C GLY A 95 1.88 34.37 -2.76
N ASN A 96 0.75 33.72 -2.48
CA ASN A 96 0.44 33.25 -1.14
C ASN A 96 1.17 31.92 -0.84
N PRO A 97 1.97 31.81 0.23
CA PRO A 97 2.74 30.61 0.53
C PRO A 97 1.86 29.37 0.81
N ALA A 98 0.63 29.57 1.28
CA ALA A 98 -0.31 28.48 1.53
C ALA A 98 -0.92 27.89 0.23
N ALA A 99 -0.93 28.65 -0.86
CA ALA A 99 -1.56 28.23 -2.10
C ALA A 99 -0.89 27.00 -2.71
N GLY A 100 0.44 26.97 -2.74
CA GLY A 100 1.19 25.83 -3.27
C GLY A 100 0.97 24.55 -2.44
N SER A 101 0.89 24.67 -1.11
CA SER A 101 0.57 23.54 -0.24
C SER A 101 -0.84 22.97 -0.49
N LEU A 102 -1.84 23.84 -0.73
CA LEU A 102 -3.19 23.39 -1.11
C LEU A 102 -3.21 22.71 -2.48
N TRP A 103 -2.45 23.24 -3.46
CA TRP A 103 -2.33 22.58 -4.76
C TRP A 103 -1.74 21.18 -4.64
N ILE A 104 -0.70 20.99 -3.83
CA ILE A 104 -0.11 19.67 -3.58
C ILE A 104 -1.15 18.73 -2.98
N ASP A 105 -1.87 19.18 -1.95
CA ASP A 105 -2.93 18.38 -1.32
C ASP A 105 -4.04 18.02 -2.32
N PHE A 106 -4.46 18.98 -3.16
CA PHE A 106 -5.48 18.73 -4.17
C PHE A 106 -5.01 17.74 -5.24
N LEU A 107 -3.82 17.95 -5.80
CA LEU A 107 -3.25 17.08 -6.83
C LEU A 107 -2.92 15.68 -6.29
N THR A 108 -2.65 15.55 -4.99
CA THR A 108 -2.37 14.24 -4.38
C THR A 108 -3.66 13.45 -4.17
N ASN A 109 -4.71 14.10 -3.66
CA ASN A 109 -5.91 13.41 -3.15
C ASN A 109 -7.08 13.38 -4.15
N PHE A 110 -7.05 14.21 -5.20
CA PHE A 110 -8.16 14.36 -6.15
C PHE A 110 -7.71 14.21 -7.60
N ARG A 111 -8.64 13.84 -8.47
CA ARG A 111 -8.44 13.72 -9.92
C ARG A 111 -9.60 14.41 -10.63
N TYR A 112 -9.39 15.66 -11.04
CA TYR A 112 -10.36 16.47 -11.76
C TYR A 112 -9.65 17.25 -12.87
N GLU A 113 -10.20 17.25 -14.08
CA GLU A 113 -9.56 17.86 -15.24
C GLU A 113 -9.37 19.38 -15.07
N GLY A 114 -10.40 20.09 -14.58
CA GLY A 114 -10.30 21.52 -14.31
C GLY A 114 -9.26 21.88 -13.24
N MET A 115 -8.87 20.93 -12.36
CA MET A 115 -7.80 21.14 -11.39
C MET A 115 -6.44 21.24 -12.08
N ILE A 116 -6.19 20.41 -13.10
CA ILE A 116 -4.93 20.39 -13.86
C ILE A 116 -4.76 21.73 -14.58
N GLU A 117 -5.80 22.19 -15.28
CA GLU A 117 -5.79 23.47 -16.00
C GLU A 117 -5.51 24.64 -15.04
N ASN A 118 -6.22 24.72 -13.92
CA ASN A 118 -6.05 25.82 -12.96
C ASN A 118 -4.69 25.79 -12.26
N ALA A 119 -4.15 24.61 -11.93
CA ALA A 119 -2.80 24.49 -11.39
C ALA A 119 -1.74 24.98 -12.41
N GLY A 120 -1.94 24.69 -13.70
CA GLY A 120 -1.10 25.22 -14.79
C GLY A 120 -1.18 26.75 -14.89
N ILE A 121 -2.37 27.34 -14.79
CA ILE A 121 -2.55 28.81 -14.76
C ILE A 121 -1.81 29.41 -13.57
N TRP A 122 -1.96 28.84 -12.38
CA TRP A 122 -1.29 29.30 -11.17
C TRP A 122 0.25 29.24 -11.30
N LEU A 123 0.78 28.13 -11.83
CA LEU A 123 2.23 27.95 -12.02
C LEU A 123 2.86 29.02 -12.93
N ARG A 124 2.14 29.49 -13.96
CA ARG A 124 2.60 30.58 -14.84
C ARG A 124 2.73 31.92 -14.13
N GLN A 125 2.01 32.10 -13.02
CA GLN A 125 1.92 33.37 -12.29
C GLN A 125 2.72 33.38 -10.98
N CYS A 126 3.03 32.19 -10.44
CA CYS A 126 3.79 32.06 -9.20
C CYS A 126 5.31 32.25 -9.41
N LYS A 127 6.04 32.33 -8.30
CA LYS A 127 7.51 32.21 -8.32
C LYS A 127 7.87 30.75 -8.51
N ILE A 128 8.07 30.36 -9.77
CA ILE A 128 8.24 28.95 -10.16
C ILE A 128 9.43 28.22 -9.51
N HIS A 129 10.39 28.93 -8.93
CA HIS A 129 11.56 28.38 -8.23
C HIS A 129 11.33 28.21 -6.70
N ASP A 130 10.14 28.54 -6.21
CA ASP A 130 9.75 28.27 -4.83
C ASP A 130 9.55 26.76 -4.63
N TYR A 131 9.80 26.28 -3.41
CA TYR A 131 9.77 24.86 -3.10
C TYR A 131 8.38 24.25 -3.39
N GLU A 132 7.33 24.96 -3.01
CA GLU A 132 5.94 24.53 -3.20
C GLU A 132 5.59 24.46 -4.69
N ALA A 133 6.03 25.43 -5.51
CA ALA A 133 5.81 25.40 -6.95
C ALA A 133 6.50 24.19 -7.60
N GLN A 134 7.70 23.85 -7.14
CA GLN A 134 8.41 22.65 -7.60
C GLN A 134 7.70 21.36 -7.21
N MET A 135 7.13 21.28 -6.01
CA MET A 135 6.34 20.13 -5.58
C MET A 135 5.01 20.00 -6.34
N VAL A 136 4.37 21.13 -6.68
CA VAL A 136 3.19 21.15 -7.57
C VAL A 136 3.56 20.62 -8.97
N LEU A 137 4.68 21.08 -9.54
CA LEU A 137 5.20 20.57 -10.81
C LEU A 137 5.49 19.06 -10.77
N SER A 138 6.15 18.57 -9.70
CA SER A 138 6.37 17.13 -9.49
C SER A 138 5.06 16.35 -9.50
N SER A 139 4.04 16.87 -8.82
CA SER A 139 2.72 16.23 -8.72
C SER A 139 1.99 16.24 -10.06
N LEU A 140 2.04 17.36 -10.79
CA LEU A 140 1.44 17.49 -12.11
C LEU A 140 2.08 16.56 -13.14
N LEU A 141 3.41 16.39 -13.13
CA LEU A 141 4.09 15.47 -14.05
C LEU A 141 3.59 14.02 -13.91
N GLY A 142 3.20 13.60 -12.70
CA GLY A 142 2.59 12.30 -12.46
C GLY A 142 1.14 12.16 -12.95
N ILE A 143 0.52 13.27 -13.37
CA ILE A 143 -0.88 13.33 -13.84
C ILE A 143 -0.93 13.66 -15.35
N THR A 144 -0.15 14.63 -15.81
CA THR A 144 -0.06 15.11 -17.20
C THR A 144 1.39 15.28 -17.63
N GLN A 145 1.71 14.88 -18.87
CA GLN A 145 3.03 15.06 -19.49
C GLN A 145 2.95 15.97 -20.71
N ASP A 146 2.10 17.01 -20.66
CA ASP A 146 2.01 18.00 -21.72
C ASP A 146 3.30 18.83 -21.83
N LYS A 147 3.53 19.38 -23.04
CA LYS A 147 4.76 20.10 -23.37
C LYS A 147 5.02 21.31 -22.46
N GLU A 148 3.97 21.97 -21.98
CA GLU A 148 4.09 23.18 -21.19
C GLU A 148 4.52 22.85 -19.76
N THR A 149 3.85 21.88 -19.11
CA THR A 149 4.22 21.39 -17.77
C THR A 149 5.67 20.91 -17.74
N ILE A 150 6.11 20.17 -18.76
CA ILE A 150 7.50 19.72 -18.88
C ILE A 150 8.46 20.90 -19.02
N ALA A 151 8.14 21.90 -19.85
CA ALA A 151 8.98 23.09 -20.04
C ALA A 151 9.11 23.91 -18.74
N LEU A 152 8.01 24.07 -18.00
CA LEU A 152 7.99 24.74 -16.69
C LEU A 152 8.82 23.98 -15.65
N ALA A 153 8.69 22.66 -15.59
CA ALA A 153 9.47 21.81 -14.70
C ALA A 153 10.98 21.91 -14.99
N LYS A 154 11.39 21.84 -16.26
CA LYS A 154 12.80 22.00 -16.67
C LYS A 154 13.36 23.36 -16.26
N LYS A 155 12.64 24.44 -16.61
CA LYS A 155 13.02 25.80 -16.24
C LYS A 155 13.14 25.97 -14.72
N SER A 156 12.21 25.39 -13.96
CA SER A 156 12.26 25.46 -12.50
C SER A 156 13.48 24.74 -11.92
N LEU A 157 13.79 23.55 -12.43
CA LEU A 157 14.93 22.75 -12.00
C LEU A 157 16.27 23.47 -12.30
N GLU A 158 16.37 24.15 -13.45
CA GLU A 158 17.53 24.97 -13.83
C GLU A 158 17.73 26.16 -12.87
N LEU A 159 16.63 26.83 -12.47
CA LEU A 159 16.69 27.97 -11.56
C LEU A 159 17.06 27.54 -10.13
N ARG A 160 16.56 26.39 -9.68
CA ARG A 160 16.84 25.86 -8.35
C ARG A 160 16.74 24.35 -8.34
N PHE A 161 17.82 23.70 -7.93
CA PHE A 161 17.84 22.25 -7.77
C PHE A 161 16.79 21.77 -6.75
N ASN A 162 16.00 20.78 -7.15
CA ASN A 162 15.06 20.07 -6.28
C ASN A 162 15.04 18.59 -6.66
N LEU A 163 15.33 17.74 -5.68
CA LEU A 163 15.43 16.29 -5.87
C LEU A 163 14.11 15.66 -6.32
N PHE A 164 12.98 16.08 -5.74
CA PHE A 164 11.66 15.53 -6.07
C PHE A 164 11.26 15.90 -7.50
N LEU A 165 11.56 17.13 -7.92
CA LEU A 165 11.32 17.57 -9.29
C LEU A 165 12.21 16.86 -10.31
N LEU A 166 13.49 16.68 -9.97
CA LEU A 166 14.42 15.88 -10.77
C LEU A 166 13.89 14.45 -10.97
N CYS A 167 13.51 13.78 -9.88
CA CYS A 167 13.00 12.40 -9.93
C CYS A 167 11.71 12.32 -10.76
N ALA A 168 10.77 13.25 -10.58
CA ALA A 168 9.53 13.28 -11.36
C ALA A 168 9.79 13.49 -12.86
N LEU A 169 10.72 14.38 -13.24
CA LEU A 169 11.11 14.57 -14.64
C LEU A 169 11.69 13.31 -15.25
N ILE A 170 12.54 12.58 -14.51
CA ILE A 170 13.11 11.32 -14.98
C ILE A 170 12.00 10.28 -15.14
N GLU A 171 11.26 10.02 -14.06
CA GLU A 171 10.27 8.95 -13.97
C GLU A 171 9.15 9.09 -15.00
N TYR A 172 8.57 10.29 -15.14
CA TYR A 172 7.37 10.48 -15.97
C TYR A 172 7.66 10.90 -17.41
N THR A 173 8.86 11.44 -17.68
CA THR A 173 9.16 12.00 -19.02
C THR A 173 10.40 11.42 -19.67
N SER A 174 11.18 10.60 -18.94
CA SER A 174 12.47 10.07 -19.41
C SER A 174 13.41 11.17 -19.94
N ASP A 175 13.38 12.34 -19.32
CA ASP A 175 14.12 13.50 -19.82
C ASP A 175 15.64 13.27 -19.74
N ARG A 176 16.32 13.41 -20.89
CA ARG A 176 17.75 13.13 -21.01
C ARG A 176 18.62 14.11 -20.21
N ALA A 177 18.24 15.37 -20.12
CA ALA A 177 18.99 16.36 -19.35
C ALA A 177 18.88 16.09 -17.85
N ALA A 178 17.66 15.79 -17.37
CA ALA A 178 17.43 15.36 -16.00
C ALA A 178 18.20 14.07 -15.67
N ILE A 179 18.21 13.08 -16.56
CA ILE A 179 19.00 11.85 -16.40
C ILE A 179 20.50 12.17 -16.29
N SER A 180 21.02 13.09 -17.10
CA SER A 180 22.43 13.52 -17.02
C SER A 180 22.76 14.12 -15.65
N ILE A 181 21.92 15.03 -15.16
CA ILE A 181 22.06 15.65 -13.83
C ILE A 181 22.01 14.57 -12.73
N ALA A 182 21.08 13.61 -12.84
CA ALA A 182 20.99 12.49 -11.90
C ALA A 182 22.26 11.64 -11.87
N LYS A 183 22.85 11.31 -13.03
CA LYS A 183 24.09 10.55 -13.12
C LYS A 183 25.26 11.27 -12.43
N GLU A 184 25.38 12.59 -12.62
CA GLU A 184 26.37 13.41 -11.90
C GLU A 184 26.13 13.42 -10.38
N LYS A 185 24.87 13.44 -9.95
CA LYS A 185 24.50 13.39 -8.52
C LYS A 185 24.79 12.05 -7.88
N LEU A 186 24.63 10.94 -8.58
CA LEU A 186 24.91 9.59 -8.04
C LEU A 186 26.38 9.41 -7.64
N VAL A 187 27.31 10.00 -8.41
CA VAL A 187 28.76 9.97 -8.11
C VAL A 187 29.20 11.05 -7.11
N SER A 188 28.33 12.00 -6.79
CA SER A 188 28.59 13.07 -5.82
C SER A 188 28.42 12.62 -4.37
N ASN A 189 28.93 13.42 -3.43
CA ASN A 189 28.75 13.22 -2.00
C ASN A 189 27.39 13.73 -1.52
N ILE A 190 26.32 13.02 -1.90
CA ILE A 190 24.95 13.27 -1.44
C ILE A 190 24.49 12.14 -0.49
N GLN A 191 23.37 12.36 0.21
CA GLN A 191 22.86 11.38 1.16
C GLN A 191 22.42 10.09 0.44
N ILE A 192 22.59 8.95 1.10
CA ILE A 192 22.28 7.63 0.52
C ILE A 192 20.79 7.51 0.12
N TRP A 193 19.88 8.11 0.89
CA TRP A 193 18.45 8.11 0.56
C TRP A 193 18.13 8.94 -0.69
N GLU A 194 18.92 9.99 -0.98
CA GLU A 194 18.76 10.78 -2.20
C GLU A 194 19.23 9.99 -3.43
N LYS A 195 20.35 9.27 -3.31
CA LYS A 195 20.82 8.35 -4.35
C LYS A 195 19.78 7.27 -4.64
N GLN A 196 19.18 6.70 -3.59
CA GLN A 196 18.09 5.73 -3.73
C GLN A 196 16.95 6.31 -4.57
N MET A 197 16.42 7.49 -4.22
CA MET A 197 15.31 8.09 -4.97
C MET A 197 15.64 8.33 -6.45
N ILE A 198 16.87 8.78 -6.75
CA ILE A 198 17.33 8.96 -8.13
C ILE A 198 17.34 7.62 -8.88
N VAL A 199 17.90 6.57 -8.27
CA VAL A 199 17.95 5.24 -8.90
C VAL A 199 16.56 4.67 -9.10
N GLU A 200 15.64 4.84 -8.15
CA GLU A 200 14.24 4.41 -8.29
C GLU A 200 13.54 5.13 -9.46
N ALA A 201 13.76 6.44 -9.61
CA ALA A 201 13.25 7.19 -10.76
C ALA A 201 13.84 6.70 -12.10
N MET A 202 15.15 6.41 -12.15
CA MET A 202 15.81 5.88 -13.35
C MET A 202 15.33 4.47 -13.72
N VAL A 203 15.09 3.62 -12.70
CA VAL A 203 14.43 2.32 -12.86
C VAL A 203 13.03 2.50 -13.43
N ASN A 204 12.31 3.54 -12.99
CA ASN A 204 10.96 3.84 -13.47
C ASN A 204 10.92 4.30 -14.92
N ALA A 205 11.87 5.15 -15.32
CA ALA A 205 12.01 5.70 -16.67
C ALA A 205 12.38 4.65 -17.73
N ASP A 206 13.59 4.08 -17.63
CA ASP A 206 14.10 3.07 -18.57
C ASP A 206 15.23 2.28 -17.91
N LEU A 207 14.96 1.01 -17.60
CA LEU A 207 15.88 0.14 -16.88
C LEU A 207 17.15 -0.16 -17.69
N GLU A 208 17.03 -0.39 -18.99
CA GLU A 208 18.15 -0.77 -19.84
C GLU A 208 19.05 0.42 -20.14
N LEU A 209 18.46 1.58 -20.47
CA LEU A 209 19.21 2.80 -20.75
C LEU A 209 20.03 3.27 -19.52
N ASN A 210 19.57 2.95 -18.32
CA ASN A 210 20.16 3.38 -17.06
C ASN A 210 20.93 2.28 -16.32
N LYS A 211 21.08 1.10 -16.94
CA LYS A 211 21.69 -0.10 -16.35
C LYS A 211 23.00 0.16 -15.63
N GLU A 212 23.94 0.85 -16.28
CA GLU A 212 25.27 1.12 -15.71
C GLU A 212 25.20 1.91 -14.40
N SER A 213 24.37 2.96 -14.35
CA SER A 213 24.22 3.80 -13.17
C SER A 213 23.53 3.08 -12.02
N ILE A 214 22.53 2.26 -12.34
CA ILE A 214 21.84 1.41 -11.37
C ILE A 214 22.85 0.40 -10.80
N TYR A 215 23.63 -0.27 -11.65
CA TYR A 215 24.65 -1.24 -11.23
C TYR A 215 25.71 -0.59 -10.33
N ALA A 216 26.19 0.59 -10.70
CA ALA A 216 27.14 1.34 -9.88
C ALA A 216 26.60 1.61 -8.46
N PHE A 217 25.32 2.01 -8.35
CA PHE A 217 24.66 2.19 -7.05
C PHE A 217 24.52 0.88 -6.26
N LEU A 218 24.13 -0.21 -6.92
CA LEU A 218 23.94 -1.52 -6.29
C LEU A 218 25.24 -2.14 -5.80
N ASN A 219 26.36 -1.85 -6.46
CA ASN A 219 27.67 -2.40 -6.16
C ASN A 219 28.44 -1.61 -5.09
N ASP A 220 27.98 -0.41 -4.73
CA ASP A 220 28.58 0.39 -3.68
C ASP A 220 28.17 -0.14 -2.29
N GLU A 221 29.16 -0.63 -1.53
CA GLU A 221 28.94 -1.20 -0.21
C GLU A 221 28.30 -0.22 0.80
N LEU A 222 28.48 1.09 0.61
CA LEU A 222 27.84 2.10 1.47
C LEU A 222 26.32 2.11 1.29
N ASN A 223 25.82 1.72 0.12
CA ASN A 223 24.40 1.75 -0.22
C ASN A 223 23.67 0.45 0.14
N ARG A 224 24.37 -0.55 0.67
CA ARG A 224 23.90 -1.94 0.81
C ARG A 224 22.47 -2.11 1.31
N LYS A 225 22.05 -1.37 2.35
CA LYS A 225 20.70 -1.47 2.90
C LYS A 225 19.64 -1.00 1.90
N ARG A 226 19.91 0.09 1.18
CA ARG A 226 19.00 0.68 0.19
C ARG A 226 19.05 -0.03 -1.15
N ALA A 227 20.21 -0.57 -1.52
CA ALA A 227 20.36 -1.43 -2.69
C ALA A 227 19.44 -2.66 -2.62
N PHE A 228 19.18 -3.20 -1.42
CA PHE A 228 18.15 -4.25 -1.24
C PHE A 228 16.75 -3.75 -1.62
N ASP A 229 16.36 -2.56 -1.14
CA ASP A 229 15.05 -1.97 -1.40
C ASP A 229 14.85 -1.73 -2.92
N VAL A 230 15.87 -1.18 -3.59
CA VAL A 230 15.87 -0.94 -5.04
C VAL A 230 15.79 -2.24 -5.84
N LEU A 231 16.61 -3.25 -5.52
CA LEU A 231 16.54 -4.54 -6.23
C LEU A 231 15.18 -5.23 -6.04
N HIS A 232 14.62 -5.15 -4.83
CA HIS A 232 13.28 -5.64 -4.55
C HIS A 232 12.26 -4.93 -5.44
N GLN A 233 12.32 -3.59 -5.52
CA GLN A 233 11.45 -2.80 -6.40
C GLN A 233 11.58 -3.19 -7.87
N ILE A 234 12.82 -3.34 -8.39
CA ILE A 234 13.06 -3.77 -9.77
C ILE A 234 12.39 -5.13 -10.02
N GLY A 235 12.56 -6.11 -9.13
CA GLY A 235 12.00 -7.44 -9.35
C GLY A 235 10.48 -7.53 -9.19
N ILE A 236 9.82 -6.58 -8.51
CA ILE A 236 8.34 -6.52 -8.44
C ILE A 236 7.70 -5.62 -9.50
N LYS A 237 8.46 -4.67 -10.08
CA LYS A 237 7.92 -3.64 -10.99
C LYS A 237 7.27 -4.25 -12.24
N SER A 238 7.92 -5.25 -12.82
CA SER A 238 7.38 -6.01 -13.95
C SER A 238 8.08 -7.37 -14.02
N SER A 239 7.42 -8.33 -14.66
CA SER A 239 8.07 -9.61 -14.98
C SER A 239 9.23 -9.44 -15.97
N ASN A 240 9.25 -8.38 -16.78
CA ASN A 240 10.35 -8.04 -17.71
C ASN A 240 11.62 -7.56 -17.00
N SER A 241 11.53 -7.02 -15.79
CA SER A 241 12.68 -6.52 -15.03
C SER A 241 13.38 -7.60 -14.19
N LEU A 242 12.85 -8.84 -14.20
CA LEU A 242 13.48 -9.98 -13.52
C LEU A 242 14.79 -10.40 -14.18
N SER A 243 14.88 -10.34 -15.51
CA SER A 243 16.12 -10.64 -16.26
C SER A 243 17.26 -9.73 -15.81
N PHE A 244 16.98 -8.44 -15.62
CA PHE A 244 17.95 -7.46 -15.12
C PHE A 244 18.52 -7.85 -13.75
N VAL A 245 17.64 -8.21 -12.80
CA VAL A 245 18.07 -8.66 -11.46
C VAL A 245 18.94 -9.90 -11.57
N CYS A 246 18.58 -10.84 -12.44
CA CYS A 246 19.33 -12.08 -12.65
C CYS A 246 20.65 -11.86 -13.42
N ASP A 247 20.72 -10.86 -14.29
CA ASP A 247 21.94 -10.47 -14.99
C ASP A 247 22.93 -9.81 -14.03
N TRP A 248 22.44 -8.84 -13.25
CA TRP A 248 23.22 -8.23 -12.18
C TRP A 248 23.73 -9.28 -11.18
N ALA A 249 22.85 -10.23 -10.84
CA ALA A 249 23.16 -11.34 -9.96
C ALA A 249 24.33 -12.18 -10.42
N GLU A 250 24.31 -12.55 -11.69
CA GLU A 250 25.31 -13.38 -12.31
C GLU A 250 26.64 -12.62 -12.39
N GLU A 251 26.61 -11.40 -12.91
CA GLU A 251 27.79 -10.54 -13.10
C GLU A 251 28.50 -10.23 -11.76
N HIS A 252 27.74 -10.14 -10.67
CA HIS A 252 28.25 -9.77 -9.34
C HIS A 252 28.18 -10.89 -8.31
N PHE A 253 28.07 -12.15 -8.73
CA PHE A 253 27.89 -13.31 -7.83
C PHE A 253 28.97 -13.45 -6.75
N SER A 254 30.19 -13.00 -7.03
CA SER A 254 31.31 -13.04 -6.08
C SER A 254 31.16 -12.02 -4.94
N SER A 255 30.38 -10.95 -5.13
CA SER A 255 30.21 -9.87 -4.17
C SER A 255 29.47 -10.34 -2.91
N ARG A 256 29.84 -9.74 -1.76
CA ARG A 256 29.19 -10.03 -0.47
C ARG A 256 27.71 -9.66 -0.49
N PHE A 257 27.36 -8.59 -1.18
CA PHE A 257 26.00 -8.10 -1.31
C PHE A 257 25.12 -9.07 -2.12
N ALA A 258 25.57 -9.47 -3.32
CA ALA A 258 24.85 -10.44 -4.15
C ALA A 258 24.68 -11.79 -3.42
N LYS A 259 25.72 -12.28 -2.73
CA LYS A 259 25.63 -13.50 -1.90
C LYS A 259 24.59 -13.40 -0.77
N GLU A 260 24.41 -12.24 -0.16
CA GLU A 260 23.37 -12.04 0.85
C GLU A 260 21.98 -11.91 0.24
N PHE A 261 21.89 -11.30 -0.94
CA PHE A 261 20.66 -11.17 -1.71
C PHE A 261 20.03 -12.52 -2.06
N TYR A 262 20.80 -13.48 -2.60
CA TYR A 262 20.27 -14.83 -2.87
C TYR A 262 20.06 -15.68 -1.61
N LYS A 263 20.59 -15.28 -0.44
CA LYS A 263 20.41 -16.00 0.82
C LYS A 263 19.15 -15.60 1.58
N LYS A 264 18.64 -14.38 1.37
CA LYS A 264 17.38 -13.93 1.98
C LYS A 264 16.21 -14.41 1.13
N THR A 265 15.64 -15.56 1.50
CA THR A 265 14.46 -16.23 0.92
C THR A 265 13.14 -15.43 1.03
N ARG A 266 13.17 -14.09 1.08
CA ARG A 266 11.99 -13.26 1.37
C ARG A 266 11.78 -12.09 0.41
N MET A 267 12.51 -12.01 -0.71
CA MET A 267 12.55 -10.75 -1.48
C MET A 267 11.94 -10.80 -2.88
N PHE A 268 11.62 -11.97 -3.46
CA PHE A 268 10.93 -12.00 -4.76
C PHE A 268 9.73 -12.91 -4.69
N PHE A 269 8.56 -12.33 -4.89
CA PHE A 269 7.38 -13.10 -5.23
C PHE A 269 7.36 -13.27 -6.75
N VAL A 270 7.62 -14.49 -7.21
CA VAL A 270 7.57 -14.82 -8.65
C VAL A 270 6.15 -15.29 -8.96
N ASN A 271 5.40 -14.49 -9.72
CA ASN A 271 4.12 -14.88 -10.31
C ASN A 271 4.34 -15.78 -11.54
N ASP A 272 3.27 -16.34 -12.12
CA ASP A 272 3.39 -17.29 -13.24
C ASP A 272 4.14 -16.67 -14.46
N ASP A 273 3.86 -15.41 -14.81
CA ASP A 273 4.55 -14.70 -15.91
C ASP A 273 6.05 -14.45 -15.62
N ALA A 274 6.39 -14.12 -14.37
CA ALA A 274 7.78 -13.99 -13.95
C ALA A 274 8.53 -15.33 -13.94
N ALA A 275 7.83 -16.45 -13.72
CA ALA A 275 8.40 -17.78 -13.75
C ALA A 275 8.81 -18.22 -15.15
N ASP A 276 7.94 -17.98 -16.14
CA ASP A 276 8.23 -18.23 -17.54
C ASP A 276 9.41 -17.38 -18.02
N LYS A 277 9.49 -16.12 -17.59
CA LYS A 277 10.64 -15.26 -17.92
C LYS A 277 11.93 -15.69 -17.23
N LEU A 278 11.87 -16.17 -15.99
CA LEU A 278 13.02 -16.76 -15.30
C LEU A 278 13.49 -18.05 -16.02
N TRP A 279 12.55 -18.85 -16.51
CA TRP A 279 12.85 -20.03 -17.33
C TRP A 279 13.50 -19.66 -18.66
N ILE A 280 12.93 -18.68 -19.38
CA ILE A 280 13.50 -18.16 -20.63
C ILE A 280 14.91 -17.59 -20.40
N TRP A 281 15.11 -16.86 -19.32
CA TRP A 281 16.42 -16.32 -18.92
C TRP A 281 17.47 -17.43 -18.73
N LEU A 282 17.09 -18.54 -18.06
CA LEU A 282 17.98 -19.68 -17.88
C LEU A 282 18.24 -20.42 -19.21
N LYS A 283 17.18 -20.74 -19.96
CA LYS A 283 17.22 -21.58 -21.18
C LYS A 283 17.93 -20.89 -22.34
N SER A 284 17.82 -19.57 -22.44
CA SER A 284 18.46 -18.78 -23.52
C SER A 284 19.99 -18.74 -23.42
N ARG A 285 20.59 -19.37 -22.40
CA ARG A 285 22.02 -19.25 -22.06
C ARG A 285 22.63 -20.60 -21.67
N LYS A 286 23.96 -20.67 -21.71
CA LYS A 286 24.71 -21.83 -21.20
C LYS A 286 24.50 -21.95 -19.68
N ILE A 287 24.03 -23.10 -19.20
CA ILE A 287 23.80 -23.31 -17.76
C ILE A 287 25.15 -23.43 -17.04
N THR A 288 25.36 -22.56 -16.04
CA THR A 288 26.52 -22.56 -15.12
C THR A 288 26.05 -22.86 -13.70
N GLU A 289 26.95 -23.26 -12.79
CA GLU A 289 26.58 -23.47 -11.37
C GLU A 289 25.96 -22.19 -10.76
N ILE A 290 26.48 -21.02 -11.14
CA ILE A 290 26.00 -19.71 -10.69
C ILE A 290 24.56 -19.45 -11.16
N ARG A 291 24.31 -19.59 -12.47
CA ARG A 291 22.95 -19.39 -13.04
C ARG A 291 21.97 -20.37 -12.45
N PHE A 292 22.37 -21.62 -12.27
CA PHE A 292 21.54 -22.65 -11.67
C PHE A 292 21.27 -22.35 -10.19
N GLU A 293 22.25 -21.85 -9.43
CA GLU A 293 22.03 -21.40 -8.05
C GLU A 293 21.03 -20.23 -8.00
N ILE A 294 21.22 -19.20 -8.82
CA ILE A 294 20.30 -18.04 -8.89
C ILE A 294 18.87 -18.52 -9.21
N PHE A 295 18.72 -19.36 -10.23
CA PHE A 295 17.44 -19.97 -10.61
C PHE A 295 16.80 -20.68 -9.41
N ILE A 296 17.50 -21.65 -8.81
CA ILE A 296 16.96 -22.45 -7.70
C ILE A 296 16.57 -21.59 -6.48
N ARG A 297 17.34 -20.54 -6.17
CA ARG A 297 17.04 -19.65 -5.03
C ARG A 297 15.81 -18.79 -5.23
N LEU A 298 15.62 -18.28 -6.44
CA LEU A 298 14.40 -17.59 -6.79
C LEU A 298 13.22 -18.58 -6.77
N PHE A 299 13.44 -19.83 -7.22
CA PHE A 299 12.45 -20.91 -7.16
C PHE A 299 12.05 -21.36 -5.75
N GLU A 300 12.97 -21.34 -4.77
CA GLU A 300 12.63 -21.67 -3.37
C GLU A 300 11.51 -20.78 -2.82
N THR A 301 11.34 -19.58 -3.39
CA THR A 301 10.36 -18.56 -3.00
C THR A 301 9.18 -18.42 -3.96
N SER A 302 9.25 -19.03 -5.15
CA SER A 302 8.20 -18.97 -6.18
C SER A 302 7.01 -19.87 -5.87
N TRP A 303 5.81 -19.39 -6.19
CA TRP A 303 4.56 -20.15 -6.09
C TRP A 303 3.89 -20.23 -7.45
N CYS A 304 4.56 -20.77 -8.46
CA CYS A 304 4.09 -20.83 -9.85
C CYS A 304 4.25 -22.25 -10.42
N ALA A 305 3.40 -22.63 -11.37
CA ALA A 305 3.64 -23.85 -12.14
C ALA A 305 4.78 -23.60 -13.13
N LEU A 306 5.66 -24.58 -13.32
CA LEU A 306 6.76 -24.47 -14.28
C LEU A 306 6.46 -25.20 -15.59
N PRO A 307 7.06 -24.76 -16.72
CA PRO A 307 7.07 -25.55 -17.95
C PRO A 307 7.68 -26.94 -17.71
N ASN A 308 7.12 -27.98 -18.33
CA ASN A 308 7.57 -29.38 -18.18
C ASN A 308 9.08 -29.55 -18.47
N GLU A 309 9.62 -28.75 -19.38
CA GLU A 309 11.04 -28.76 -19.76
C GLU A 309 11.98 -28.44 -18.58
N SER A 310 11.55 -27.60 -17.65
CA SER A 310 12.32 -27.28 -16.44
C SER A 310 12.47 -28.47 -15.50
N ARG A 311 11.51 -29.40 -15.55
CA ARG A 311 11.55 -30.62 -14.73
C ARG A 311 12.63 -31.56 -15.21
N VAL A 312 12.68 -31.77 -16.52
CA VAL A 312 13.71 -32.58 -17.17
C VAL A 312 15.08 -32.02 -16.82
N LEU A 313 15.27 -30.70 -16.95
CA LEU A 313 16.52 -30.05 -16.60
C LEU A 313 16.93 -30.25 -15.13
N VAL A 314 16.00 -30.03 -14.19
CA VAL A 314 16.28 -30.19 -12.76
C VAL A 314 16.61 -31.64 -12.42
N GLN A 315 15.91 -32.59 -13.03
CA GLN A 315 16.16 -34.02 -12.83
C GLN A 315 17.52 -34.44 -13.40
N GLU A 316 17.83 -34.07 -14.64
CA GLU A 316 19.15 -34.33 -15.26
C GLU A 316 20.28 -33.70 -14.43
N TRP A 317 20.06 -32.49 -13.90
CA TRP A 317 21.02 -31.85 -13.00
C TRP A 317 21.21 -32.64 -11.70
N LEU A 318 20.12 -33.10 -11.07
CA LEU A 318 20.19 -33.94 -9.87
C LEU A 318 20.92 -35.25 -10.14
N GLU A 319 20.68 -35.91 -11.27
CA GLU A 319 21.35 -37.16 -11.64
C GLU A 319 22.85 -36.97 -11.87
N SER A 320 23.23 -35.89 -12.56
CA SER A 320 24.63 -35.54 -12.82
C SER A 320 25.38 -34.99 -11.59
N HIS A 321 24.68 -34.56 -10.54
CA HIS A 321 25.25 -33.90 -9.35
C HIS A 321 24.85 -34.58 -8.02
N PRO A 322 25.23 -35.86 -7.80
CA PRO A 322 24.79 -36.65 -6.64
C PRO A 322 25.30 -36.12 -5.28
N LYS A 323 26.43 -35.41 -5.25
CA LYS A 323 27.07 -34.91 -4.01
C LYS A 323 27.12 -33.38 -3.92
N HIS A 324 26.39 -32.66 -4.77
CA HIS A 324 26.49 -31.22 -4.83
C HIS A 324 25.84 -30.52 -3.63
N ARG A 325 26.45 -29.43 -3.16
CA ARG A 325 26.00 -28.65 -1.99
C ARG A 325 24.57 -28.12 -2.08
N LEU A 326 24.08 -27.90 -3.31
CA LEU A 326 22.73 -27.41 -3.57
C LEU A 326 21.68 -28.53 -3.69
N ARG A 327 22.07 -29.81 -3.72
CA ARG A 327 21.17 -30.94 -4.00
C ARG A 327 19.91 -30.94 -3.11
N SER A 328 20.07 -30.82 -1.80
CA SER A 328 18.93 -30.80 -0.86
C SER A 328 17.98 -29.63 -1.10
N ARG A 329 18.50 -28.47 -1.53
CA ARG A 329 17.69 -27.29 -1.86
C ARG A 329 16.94 -27.47 -3.17
N VAL A 330 17.62 -27.98 -4.19
CA VAL A 330 17.03 -28.31 -5.48
C VAL A 330 15.86 -29.28 -5.30
N ILE A 331 16.06 -30.35 -4.52
CA ILE A 331 14.99 -31.31 -4.19
C ILE A 331 13.81 -30.60 -3.52
N LYS A 332 14.05 -29.79 -2.48
CA LYS A 332 12.96 -29.07 -1.77
C LYS A 332 12.20 -28.08 -2.66
N ALA A 333 12.91 -27.34 -3.52
CA ALA A 333 12.29 -26.43 -4.46
C ALA A 333 11.46 -27.20 -5.50
N TYR A 334 12.01 -28.30 -6.02
CA TYR A 334 11.36 -29.16 -7.00
C TYR A 334 10.10 -29.85 -6.44
N GLU A 335 10.19 -30.43 -5.23
CA GLU A 335 9.05 -31.05 -4.53
C GLU A 335 7.90 -30.07 -4.32
N ARG A 336 8.20 -28.80 -3.99
CA ARG A 336 7.18 -27.75 -3.84
C ARG A 336 6.46 -27.44 -5.15
N VAL A 337 7.19 -27.35 -6.25
CA VAL A 337 6.63 -27.06 -7.58
C VAL A 337 5.83 -28.26 -8.10
N GLU A 338 6.32 -29.49 -7.93
CA GLU A 338 5.57 -30.71 -8.29
C GLU A 338 4.26 -30.83 -7.51
N LEU A 339 4.29 -30.52 -6.20
CA LEU A 339 3.09 -30.53 -5.37
C LEU A 339 2.03 -29.58 -5.94
N LYS A 340 2.43 -28.43 -6.48
CA LYS A 340 1.53 -27.43 -7.06
C LYS A 340 1.04 -27.81 -8.46
N THR A 341 1.90 -28.35 -9.34
CA THR A 341 1.41 -28.74 -10.67
C THR A 341 0.44 -29.91 -10.61
N ARG A 342 0.63 -30.85 -9.67
CA ARG A 342 -0.33 -31.93 -9.40
C ARG A 342 -1.66 -31.44 -8.82
N ILE A 343 -1.68 -30.23 -8.24
CA ILE A 343 -2.90 -29.57 -7.77
C ILE A 343 -3.61 -28.84 -8.92
N THR A 344 -2.89 -28.29 -9.90
CA THR A 344 -3.48 -27.52 -11.03
C THR A 344 -3.88 -28.39 -12.22
N THR A 345 -3.25 -29.54 -12.46
CA THR A 345 -3.70 -30.51 -13.46
C THR A 345 -4.54 -31.58 -12.76
N SER A 346 -5.85 -31.53 -12.92
CA SER A 346 -6.82 -32.44 -12.31
C SER A 346 -6.63 -33.90 -12.76
N GLU A 347 -5.76 -34.67 -12.09
CA GLU A 347 -5.73 -36.14 -12.17
C GLU A 347 -4.76 -36.73 -11.12
N ALA A 348 -4.99 -36.47 -9.82
CA ALA A 348 -4.29 -37.22 -8.78
C ALA A 348 -5.17 -37.41 -7.55
N LYS A 349 -5.56 -38.66 -7.31
CA LYS A 349 -6.13 -39.09 -6.02
C LYS A 349 -5.18 -38.65 -4.90
N PRO A 350 -5.68 -37.99 -3.83
CA PRO A 350 -4.82 -37.42 -2.80
C PRO A 350 -4.21 -38.55 -1.98
N THR A 351 -2.91 -38.80 -2.16
CA THR A 351 -2.15 -39.64 -1.24
C THR A 351 -1.62 -38.74 -0.12
N ARG A 352 -1.93 -39.11 1.13
CA ARG A 352 -1.53 -38.42 2.38
C ARG A 352 -0.02 -38.15 2.39
N VAL A 353 0.39 -36.88 2.47
CA VAL A 353 1.72 -36.51 2.99
C VAL A 353 1.62 -35.26 3.87
N ALA A 354 2.16 -35.37 5.09
CA ALA A 354 2.18 -34.35 6.11
C ALA A 354 3.22 -33.25 5.80
N ILE A 355 2.80 -31.99 5.78
CA ILE A 355 3.72 -30.84 5.71
C ILE A 355 4.02 -30.43 7.15
N SER A 356 5.24 -30.70 7.60
CA SER A 356 5.75 -30.25 8.90
C SER A 356 5.83 -28.72 8.94
N GLY A 357 5.19 -28.13 9.95
CA GLY A 357 5.10 -26.69 10.15
C GLY A 357 6.45 -26.01 10.34
N HIS A 358 6.43 -24.69 10.15
CA HIS A 358 7.36 -23.63 10.60
C HIS A 358 7.61 -22.61 9.46
N SER A 359 6.59 -21.81 9.14
CA SER A 359 6.80 -20.49 8.54
C SER A 359 5.71 -19.53 9.03
N THR A 360 6.14 -18.38 9.50
CA THR A 360 5.39 -17.33 10.23
C THR A 360 4.17 -16.81 9.46
N GLY A 361 2.97 -16.99 10.03
CA GLY A 361 1.66 -16.91 9.36
C GLY A 361 1.00 -15.54 9.17
N ALA A 362 1.66 -14.41 9.37
CA ALA A 362 1.01 -13.10 9.18
C ALA A 362 1.17 -12.54 7.76
N THR A 363 2.32 -12.74 7.10
CA THR A 363 2.63 -12.09 5.81
C THR A 363 2.09 -12.86 4.60
N LEU A 364 1.81 -14.17 4.74
CA LEU A 364 1.18 -14.97 3.68
C LEU A 364 -0.32 -14.67 3.52
N SER A 365 -0.97 -14.12 4.55
CA SER A 365 -2.43 -13.94 4.60
C SER A 365 -2.93 -12.87 3.60
N ALA A 366 -2.38 -11.66 3.68
CA ALA A 366 -2.74 -10.55 2.80
C ALA A 366 -2.32 -10.78 1.33
N GLN A 367 -1.20 -11.49 1.10
CA GLN A 367 -0.71 -11.76 -0.25
C GLN A 367 -1.46 -12.91 -0.96
N THR A 368 -1.96 -13.89 -0.21
CA THR A 368 -2.81 -14.96 -0.80
C THR A 368 -4.18 -14.41 -1.21
N ALA A 369 -4.76 -13.49 -0.42
CA ALA A 369 -5.97 -12.77 -0.81
C ALA A 369 -5.75 -11.88 -2.05
N LYS A 370 -4.60 -11.18 -2.10
CA LYS A 370 -4.18 -10.41 -3.29
C LYS A 370 -3.98 -11.28 -4.53
N PHE A 371 -3.46 -12.50 -4.38
CA PHE A 371 -3.20 -13.42 -5.49
C PHE A 371 -4.44 -14.17 -6.00
N ILE A 372 -5.50 -14.23 -5.21
CA ILE A 372 -6.81 -14.76 -5.64
C ILE A 372 -7.66 -13.66 -6.32
N GLY A 373 -7.09 -12.45 -6.55
CA GLY A 373 -7.74 -11.42 -7.36
C GLY A 373 -8.82 -10.62 -6.65
N ILE A 374 -8.76 -10.49 -5.32
CA ILE A 374 -9.81 -9.83 -4.51
C ILE A 374 -9.85 -8.30 -4.66
N GLU A 375 -8.82 -7.63 -5.20
CA GLU A 375 -8.81 -6.16 -5.26
C GLU A 375 -9.42 -5.53 -6.54
N HIS A 376 -9.56 -6.26 -7.67
CA HIS A 376 -9.92 -5.60 -8.95
C HIS A 376 -10.72 -6.43 -9.98
N MET A 377 -11.35 -7.54 -9.61
CA MET A 377 -12.26 -8.26 -10.52
C MET A 377 -13.71 -8.01 -10.10
N ASP A 378 -14.57 -7.68 -11.07
CA ASP A 378 -16.01 -7.84 -10.90
C ASP A 378 -16.26 -9.31 -10.50
N PHE A 379 -16.79 -9.51 -9.29
CA PHE A 379 -17.01 -10.84 -8.70
C PHE A 379 -18.15 -11.56 -9.43
N ASP A 380 -17.86 -12.17 -10.58
CA ASP A 380 -18.82 -13.00 -11.31
C ASP A 380 -19.08 -14.35 -10.59
N ASP A 381 -20.27 -14.91 -10.82
CA ASP A 381 -20.76 -16.15 -10.17
C ASP A 381 -19.84 -17.37 -10.37
N GLU A 382 -19.10 -17.41 -11.49
CA GLU A 382 -18.16 -18.50 -11.82
C GLU A 382 -16.99 -18.57 -10.82
N TRP A 383 -16.46 -17.42 -10.39
CA TRP A 383 -15.38 -17.35 -9.39
C TRP A 383 -15.83 -17.79 -8.01
N LEU A 384 -17.05 -17.39 -7.61
CA LEU A 384 -17.64 -17.83 -6.34
C LEU A 384 -17.81 -19.35 -6.33
N GLN A 385 -18.15 -19.95 -7.48
CA GLN A 385 -18.28 -21.40 -7.60
C GLN A 385 -16.93 -22.11 -7.49
N ILE A 386 -15.87 -21.60 -8.13
CA ILE A 386 -14.50 -22.15 -8.03
C ILE A 386 -13.98 -22.06 -6.60
N ALA A 387 -14.20 -20.91 -5.94
CA ALA A 387 -13.71 -20.69 -4.59
C ALA A 387 -14.45 -21.57 -3.56
N ARG A 388 -15.78 -21.75 -3.71
CA ARG A 388 -16.56 -22.72 -2.92
C ARG A 388 -16.08 -24.15 -3.14
N TYR A 389 -15.87 -24.56 -4.40
CA TYR A 389 -15.35 -25.90 -4.73
C TYR A 389 -13.99 -26.16 -4.09
N TRP A 390 -13.10 -25.17 -4.11
CA TRP A 390 -11.80 -25.26 -3.46
C TRP A 390 -11.89 -25.39 -1.93
N LEU A 391 -12.76 -24.60 -1.30
CA LEU A 391 -13.02 -24.67 0.14
C LEU A 391 -13.60 -26.03 0.56
N ASP A 392 -14.56 -26.54 -0.20
CA ASP A 392 -15.21 -27.83 0.07
C ASP A 392 -14.22 -29.00 -0.09
N SER A 393 -13.28 -28.88 -1.03
CA SER A 393 -12.26 -29.90 -1.29
C SER A 393 -11.12 -29.91 -0.27
N ALA A 394 -10.84 -28.80 0.42
CA ALA A 394 -9.67 -28.68 1.30
C ALA A 394 -9.77 -27.58 2.38
N PRO A 395 -10.73 -27.66 3.32
CA PRO A 395 -11.04 -26.57 4.26
C PRO A 395 -9.93 -26.25 5.26
N LYS A 396 -8.96 -27.15 5.44
CA LYS A 396 -7.83 -27.01 6.39
C LYS A 396 -6.52 -26.52 5.76
N ARG A 397 -6.54 -26.12 4.47
CA ARG A 397 -5.33 -25.62 3.78
C ARG A 397 -5.00 -24.18 4.18
N HIS A 398 -3.71 -23.84 4.08
CA HIS A 398 -3.25 -22.47 4.36
C HIS A 398 -3.95 -21.45 3.47
N GLY A 399 -4.51 -20.39 4.06
CA GLY A 399 -5.30 -19.37 3.35
C GLY A 399 -6.81 -19.65 3.26
N ALA A 400 -7.28 -20.85 3.61
CA ALA A 400 -8.71 -21.21 3.53
C ALA A 400 -9.60 -20.33 4.42
N THR A 401 -9.13 -19.95 5.61
CA THR A 401 -9.88 -19.07 6.53
C THR A 401 -10.13 -17.70 5.91
N ILE A 402 -9.18 -17.15 5.16
CA ILE A 402 -9.26 -15.82 4.57
C ILE A 402 -10.22 -15.85 3.37
N VAL A 403 -10.04 -16.82 2.47
CA VAL A 403 -10.91 -16.99 1.30
C VAL A 403 -12.35 -17.20 1.74
N ALA A 404 -12.58 -18.07 2.73
CA ALA A 404 -13.93 -18.30 3.25
C ALA A 404 -14.51 -17.06 3.96
N THR A 405 -13.68 -16.28 4.65
CA THR A 405 -14.09 -15.01 5.27
C THR A 405 -14.51 -14.00 4.21
N GLU A 406 -13.74 -13.84 3.15
CA GLU A 406 -14.01 -12.89 2.08
C GLU A 406 -15.30 -13.25 1.31
N ILE A 407 -15.46 -14.53 0.93
CA ILE A 407 -16.68 -15.01 0.27
C ILE A 407 -17.90 -14.74 1.16
N TYR A 408 -17.81 -15.04 2.46
CA TYR A 408 -18.91 -14.73 3.37
C TYR A 408 -19.17 -13.23 3.48
N GLN A 409 -18.13 -12.40 3.50
CA GLN A 409 -18.30 -10.95 3.57
C GLN A 409 -19.00 -10.37 2.35
N ILE A 410 -18.72 -10.91 1.17
CA ILE A 410 -19.33 -10.47 -0.09
C ILE A 410 -20.76 -11.01 -0.21
N THR A 411 -20.94 -12.31 0.01
CA THR A 411 -22.20 -12.99 -0.28
C THR A 411 -23.23 -12.86 0.84
N LYS A 412 -22.77 -12.78 2.10
CA LYS A 412 -23.59 -12.86 3.32
C LYS A 412 -24.53 -14.09 3.37
N LYS A 413 -24.23 -15.15 2.62
CA LYS A 413 -25.04 -16.38 2.55
C LYS A 413 -24.70 -17.33 3.69
N ALA A 414 -25.72 -18.03 4.22
CA ALA A 414 -25.57 -18.98 5.32
C ALA A 414 -24.64 -20.17 4.98
N GLU A 415 -24.64 -20.63 3.73
CA GLU A 415 -23.76 -21.71 3.29
C GLU A 415 -22.28 -21.31 3.34
N ASP A 416 -21.98 -20.07 2.98
CA ASP A 416 -20.61 -19.55 2.98
C ASP A 416 -20.15 -19.23 4.42
N LEU A 417 -21.08 -18.84 5.30
CA LEU A 417 -20.82 -18.77 6.75
C LEU A 417 -20.41 -20.13 7.31
N ASN A 418 -21.12 -21.21 6.94
CA ASN A 418 -20.78 -22.56 7.38
C ASN A 418 -19.41 -23.01 6.87
N ARG A 419 -19.06 -22.70 5.62
CA ARG A 419 -17.72 -22.96 5.06
C ARG A 419 -16.64 -22.20 5.81
N MET A 420 -16.89 -20.93 6.15
CA MET A 420 -15.99 -20.12 6.95
C MET A 420 -15.77 -20.70 8.34
N LYS A 421 -16.84 -21.09 9.04
CA LYS A 421 -16.74 -21.76 10.35
C LYS A 421 -15.90 -23.04 10.26
N ALA A 422 -16.18 -23.89 9.28
CA ALA A 422 -15.44 -25.14 9.08
C ALA A 422 -13.94 -24.90 8.80
N ALA A 423 -13.59 -23.83 8.08
CA ALA A 423 -12.20 -23.44 7.87
C ALA A 423 -11.53 -22.95 9.18
N LEU A 424 -12.28 -22.22 10.02
CA LEU A 424 -11.77 -21.67 11.28
C LEU A 424 -11.59 -22.71 12.38
N GLU A 425 -12.42 -23.75 12.44
CA GLU A 425 -12.34 -24.82 13.46
C GLU A 425 -10.98 -25.54 13.49
N GLY A 426 -10.27 -25.61 12.36
CA GLY A 426 -8.95 -26.23 12.25
C GLY A 426 -7.78 -25.25 12.26
N ALA A 427 -8.04 -23.95 12.40
CA ALA A 427 -7.05 -22.90 12.23
C ALA A 427 -6.33 -22.56 13.54
N ASP A 428 -5.13 -21.99 13.43
CA ASP A 428 -4.44 -21.45 14.58
C ASP A 428 -5.06 -20.12 15.04
N ALA A 429 -4.87 -19.77 16.32
CA ALA A 429 -5.50 -18.61 16.93
C ALA A 429 -5.18 -17.27 16.23
N ILE A 430 -4.06 -17.14 15.51
CA ILE A 430 -3.72 -15.92 14.75
C ILE A 430 -4.60 -15.85 13.50
N SER A 431 -4.67 -16.94 12.74
CA SER A 431 -5.52 -17.03 11.55
C SER A 431 -7.00 -16.77 11.88
N ILE A 432 -7.47 -17.27 13.03
CA ILE A 432 -8.81 -16.98 13.54
C ILE A 432 -8.96 -15.49 13.86
N ALA A 433 -7.97 -14.88 14.54
CA ALA A 433 -8.03 -13.47 14.92
C ALA A 433 -8.12 -12.55 13.69
N VAL A 434 -7.30 -12.79 12.67
CA VAL A 434 -7.30 -12.02 11.42
C VAL A 434 -8.65 -12.13 10.71
N SER A 435 -9.17 -13.35 10.56
CA SER A 435 -10.47 -13.56 9.91
C SER A 435 -11.62 -12.90 10.67
N ILE A 436 -11.66 -13.02 11.99
CA ILE A 436 -12.73 -12.43 12.80
C ILE A 436 -12.66 -10.90 12.80
N ALA A 437 -11.46 -10.32 12.82
CA ALA A 437 -11.26 -8.88 12.85
C ALA A 437 -11.84 -8.15 11.62
N GLU A 438 -11.96 -8.84 10.48
CA GLU A 438 -12.51 -8.28 9.24
C GLU A 438 -14.06 -8.41 9.18
N ILE A 439 -14.68 -9.26 10.00
CA ILE A 439 -16.13 -9.51 9.94
C ILE A 439 -16.89 -8.31 10.52
N ARG A 440 -17.52 -7.53 9.64
CA ARG A 440 -18.34 -6.35 10.03
C ARG A 440 -19.58 -6.68 10.85
N ASP A 441 -20.17 -7.86 10.68
CA ASP A 441 -21.38 -8.28 11.39
C ASP A 441 -21.10 -9.46 12.31
N PHE A 442 -20.48 -9.14 13.44
CA PHE A 442 -20.02 -10.11 14.45
C PHE A 442 -21.15 -10.40 15.45
N GLY A 443 -21.99 -11.40 15.16
CA GLY A 443 -23.13 -11.78 16.02
C GLY A 443 -23.38 -13.29 16.12
N ASP A 444 -22.67 -14.09 15.33
CA ASP A 444 -22.84 -15.53 15.31
C ASP A 444 -22.22 -16.20 16.57
N PRO A 445 -22.96 -17.07 17.28
CA PRO A 445 -22.48 -17.71 18.52
C PRO A 445 -21.18 -18.51 18.36
N ASP A 446 -20.97 -19.17 17.23
CA ASP A 446 -19.79 -20.00 17.01
C ASP A 446 -18.56 -19.11 16.80
N LEU A 447 -18.72 -17.99 16.07
CA LEU A 447 -17.65 -17.01 15.89
C LEU A 447 -17.29 -16.32 17.21
N ILE A 448 -18.29 -16.04 18.06
CA ILE A 448 -18.07 -15.53 19.41
C ILE A 448 -17.28 -16.55 20.24
N ALA A 449 -17.64 -17.83 20.19
CA ALA A 449 -16.90 -18.88 20.90
C ALA A 449 -15.45 -19.01 20.40
N MET A 450 -15.21 -18.94 19.09
CA MET A 450 -13.87 -18.94 18.51
C MET A 450 -13.04 -17.72 18.94
N ALA A 451 -13.63 -16.52 18.93
CA ALA A 451 -12.98 -15.30 19.40
C ALA A 451 -12.63 -15.35 20.89
N LEU A 452 -13.52 -15.90 21.73
CA LEU A 452 -13.23 -16.17 23.15
C LEU A 452 -12.04 -17.14 23.30
N GLY A 453 -11.91 -18.14 22.43
CA GLY A 453 -10.75 -19.02 22.36
C GLY A 453 -9.45 -18.29 22.03
N VAL A 454 -9.50 -17.34 21.08
CA VAL A 454 -8.33 -16.51 20.71
C VAL A 454 -7.82 -15.72 21.91
N ILE A 455 -8.68 -15.00 22.63
CA ILE A 455 -8.25 -14.14 23.76
C ILE A 455 -7.77 -14.95 24.98
N LYS A 456 -8.08 -16.25 25.07
CA LYS A 456 -7.52 -17.16 26.09
C LYS A 456 -6.06 -17.54 25.81
N THR A 457 -5.57 -17.31 24.60
CA THR A 457 -4.22 -17.69 24.19
C THR A 457 -3.20 -16.65 24.64
N LYS A 458 -2.77 -16.72 25.91
CA LYS A 458 -1.85 -15.75 26.59
C LYS A 458 -0.60 -15.34 25.79
N ARG A 459 -0.07 -16.20 24.91
CA ARG A 459 1.10 -15.90 24.08
C ARG A 459 0.87 -14.78 23.06
N LEU A 460 -0.39 -14.49 22.73
CA LEU A 460 -0.78 -13.48 21.74
C LEU A 460 -0.71 -12.05 22.30
N PHE A 461 -0.74 -11.88 23.62
CA PHE A 461 -0.57 -10.58 24.30
C PHE A 461 0.91 -10.23 24.58
N ARG A 462 1.87 -10.92 23.94
CA ARG A 462 3.30 -10.61 24.08
C ARG A 462 3.68 -9.46 23.15
N ASN A 463 4.38 -8.45 23.68
CA ASN A 463 4.88 -7.31 22.91
C ASN A 463 5.65 -7.78 21.65
N TRP A 464 5.53 -7.02 20.55
CA TRP A 464 6.33 -7.13 19.31
C TRP A 464 5.92 -8.18 18.28
N ARG A 465 4.61 -8.37 18.01
CA ARG A 465 4.18 -9.12 16.82
C ARG A 465 3.36 -8.28 15.84
N PRO A 466 3.45 -8.55 14.51
CA PRO A 466 2.67 -7.85 13.48
C PRO A 466 1.15 -7.96 13.65
N ASP A 467 0.68 -9.00 14.34
CA ASP A 467 -0.73 -9.37 14.55
C ASP A 467 -1.35 -8.72 15.81
N TYR A 468 -0.59 -7.91 16.55
CA TYR A 468 -1.04 -7.24 17.78
C TYR A 468 -2.28 -6.36 17.58
N CYS A 469 -2.36 -5.66 16.43
CA CYS A 469 -3.50 -4.82 16.05
C CYS A 469 -4.77 -5.66 15.81
N GLU A 470 -4.64 -6.80 15.13
CA GLU A 470 -5.77 -7.68 14.79
C GLU A 470 -6.37 -8.32 16.04
N ILE A 471 -5.54 -8.70 17.01
CA ILE A 471 -6.00 -9.15 18.33
C ILE A 471 -6.79 -8.03 19.03
N GLY A 472 -6.34 -6.78 18.91
CA GLY A 472 -7.06 -5.62 19.43
C GLY A 472 -8.46 -5.47 18.82
N LYS A 473 -8.59 -5.64 17.50
CA LYS A 473 -9.89 -5.59 16.82
C LYS A 473 -10.83 -6.71 17.31
N VAL A 474 -10.31 -7.92 17.54
CA VAL A 474 -11.10 -9.03 18.13
C VAL A 474 -11.57 -8.70 19.55
N VAL A 475 -10.69 -8.14 20.38
CA VAL A 475 -11.03 -7.70 21.75
C VAL A 475 -12.10 -6.60 21.70
N LEU A 476 -11.96 -5.63 20.78
CA LEU A 476 -12.94 -4.56 20.58
C LEU A 476 -14.31 -5.12 20.15
N ALA A 477 -14.33 -6.04 19.20
CA ALA A 477 -15.57 -6.69 18.75
C ALA A 477 -16.24 -7.49 19.89
N LEU A 478 -15.44 -8.22 20.68
CA LEU A 478 -15.93 -8.97 21.85
C LEU A 478 -16.48 -8.06 22.94
N ILE A 479 -15.81 -6.96 23.30
CA ILE A 479 -16.28 -6.08 24.38
C ILE A 479 -17.52 -5.29 23.97
N GLN A 480 -17.70 -4.99 22.68
CA GLN A 480 -18.92 -4.38 22.16
C GLN A 480 -20.12 -5.34 22.24
N LYS A 481 -19.90 -6.65 22.01
CA LYS A 481 -20.98 -7.67 22.00
C LYS A 481 -21.25 -8.29 23.35
N LEU A 482 -20.21 -8.46 24.17
CA LEU A 482 -20.25 -9.07 25.49
C LEU A 482 -19.65 -8.12 26.53
N PRO A 483 -20.23 -6.92 26.73
CA PRO A 483 -19.65 -5.89 27.58
C PRO A 483 -19.47 -6.35 29.02
N ASP A 484 -20.32 -7.25 29.53
CA ASP A 484 -20.25 -7.74 30.91
C ASP A 484 -19.46 -9.03 31.11
N ASN A 485 -18.89 -9.59 30.04
CA ASN A 485 -18.11 -10.81 30.15
C ASN A 485 -16.76 -10.55 30.85
N LYS A 486 -16.55 -11.21 32.00
CA LYS A 486 -15.34 -11.04 32.82
C LYS A 486 -14.04 -11.36 32.07
N GLU A 487 -14.04 -12.41 31.25
CA GLU A 487 -12.85 -12.82 30.48
C GLU A 487 -12.48 -11.76 29.43
N VAL A 488 -13.49 -11.17 28.78
CA VAL A 488 -13.31 -10.10 27.79
C VAL A 488 -12.77 -8.83 28.45
N LYS A 489 -13.33 -8.41 29.60
CA LYS A 489 -12.81 -7.24 30.36
C LYS A 489 -11.36 -7.44 30.81
N ILE A 490 -11.00 -8.64 31.25
CA ILE A 490 -9.60 -8.96 31.61
C ILE A 490 -8.70 -8.86 30.38
N ALA A 491 -9.07 -9.48 29.26
CA ALA A 491 -8.28 -9.42 28.03
C ALA A 491 -8.12 -7.99 27.50
N ALA A 492 -9.18 -7.18 27.56
CA ALA A 492 -9.16 -5.77 27.19
C ALA A 492 -8.22 -4.95 28.08
N ASN A 493 -8.28 -5.13 29.40
CA ASN A 493 -7.36 -4.47 30.34
C ASN A 493 -5.89 -4.91 30.13
N GLU A 494 -5.64 -6.20 29.86
CA GLU A 494 -4.27 -6.67 29.58
C GLU A 494 -3.73 -6.11 28.26
N TRP A 495 -4.58 -6.03 27.23
CA TRP A 495 -4.20 -5.48 25.92
C TRP A 495 -3.90 -3.98 26.02
N THR A 496 -4.71 -3.19 26.75
CA THR A 496 -4.49 -1.73 26.85
C THR A 496 -3.25 -1.33 27.64
N LYS A 497 -2.66 -2.22 28.46
CA LYS A 497 -1.38 -1.98 29.15
C LYS A 497 -0.18 -1.78 28.21
N ILE A 498 -0.29 -2.22 26.97
CA ILE A 498 0.79 -2.13 25.98
C ILE A 498 0.57 -0.85 25.14
N PRO A 499 1.58 0.05 25.02
CA PRO A 499 1.45 1.26 24.23
C PRO A 499 1.17 0.97 22.75
N PRO A 500 0.15 1.57 22.12
CA PRO A 500 -0.19 1.28 20.74
C PRO A 500 0.81 1.92 19.75
N THR A 501 1.08 1.22 18.65
CA THR A 501 1.71 1.81 17.45
C THR A 501 0.71 2.72 16.71
N ARG A 502 1.17 3.48 15.70
CA ARG A 502 0.32 4.42 14.94
C ARG A 502 -0.95 3.76 14.36
N SER A 503 -0.89 2.51 13.92
CA SER A 503 -2.04 1.76 13.37
C SER A 503 -3.00 1.20 14.42
N GLY A 504 -2.56 0.99 15.67
CA GLY A 504 -3.39 0.47 16.76
C GLY A 504 -4.03 1.53 17.66
N LYS A 505 -3.74 2.82 17.42
CA LYS A 505 -4.13 3.92 18.32
C LYS A 505 -5.65 4.11 18.43
N GLN A 506 -6.38 3.94 17.32
CA GLN A 506 -7.83 4.07 17.30
C GLN A 506 -8.49 2.93 18.10
N VAL A 507 -8.13 1.68 17.79
CA VAL A 507 -8.60 0.49 18.50
C VAL A 507 -8.32 0.58 20.00
N HIS A 508 -7.12 1.04 20.37
CA HIS A 508 -6.75 1.27 21.78
C HIS A 508 -7.63 2.32 22.46
N THR A 509 -7.86 3.44 21.79
CA THR A 509 -8.73 4.51 22.30
C THR A 509 -10.16 3.99 22.53
N ASP A 510 -10.70 3.22 21.58
CA ASP A 510 -12.07 2.72 21.66
C ASP A 510 -12.24 1.63 22.72
N ILE A 511 -11.26 0.73 22.89
CA ILE A 511 -11.27 -0.22 24.01
C ILE A 511 -11.20 0.53 25.35
N CYS A 512 -10.35 1.55 25.49
CA CYS A 512 -10.26 2.35 26.71
C CYS A 512 -11.57 3.06 27.04
N LYS A 513 -12.31 3.54 26.04
CA LYS A 513 -13.63 4.16 26.24
C LYS A 513 -14.68 3.16 26.71
N LEU A 514 -14.58 1.89 26.32
CA LEU A 514 -15.54 0.85 26.68
C LEU A 514 -15.22 0.18 28.03
N LEU A 515 -14.00 0.37 28.55
CA LEU A 515 -13.57 -0.09 29.87
C LEU A 515 -13.89 0.91 30.99
N ASN A 516 -14.01 2.19 30.66
CA ASN A 516 -14.44 3.28 31.55
C ASN A 516 -15.95 3.47 31.44
#